data_AF-A0A816AEA8-F1
#
_entry.id   AF-A0A816AEA8-F1
#
_cell.length_a   1.000
_cell.length_b   1.000
_cell.length_c   1.000
_cell.angle_alpha   90.00
_cell.angle_beta   90.00
_cell.angle_gamma   90.00
#
_symmetry.space_group_name_H-M   'P 1'
#
loop_
_entity.id
_entity.type
_entity.pdbx_description
1 polymer ?
#
loop_
_entity_poly.entity_id
_entity_poly.type
_entity_poly.pdbx_seq_one_letter_code
_entity_poly.pdbx_strand_id
1 'polypeptide(L)'
;MSISESFVRIESWLSKNAPDVFRQLNKPISSIDELDKIETILGAKFLPSVREAYTFHNGESTESKGLFGGWRWLPLYEIIQRNDEQKN
;
A
#
# COMPACT_ATOMS: atom_id res chain seq x y z
N MET A 1 8.31 14.43 10.01
CA MET A 1 7.12 14.43 9.13
C MET A 1 6.34 13.18 9.44
N SER A 2 5.06 13.31 9.75
CA SER A 2 4.20 12.13 9.98
C SER A 2 3.86 11.44 8.66
N ILE A 3 3.38 10.19 8.73
CA ILE A 3 2.87 9.48 7.55
C ILE A 3 1.68 10.24 6.97
N SER A 4 0.76 10.69 7.82
CA SER A 4 -0.35 11.56 7.44
C SER A 4 0.09 12.81 6.65
N GLU A 5 1.11 13.55 7.12
CA GLU A 5 1.64 14.71 6.39
C GLU A 5 2.25 14.32 5.03
N SER A 6 2.89 13.15 4.97
CA SER A 6 3.53 12.65 3.75
C SER A 6 2.48 12.29 2.69
N PHE A 7 1.41 11.59 3.08
CA PHE A 7 0.34 11.20 2.16
C PHE A 7 -0.43 12.40 1.63
N VAL A 8 -0.77 13.38 2.49
CA VAL A 8 -1.40 14.63 2.02
C VAL A 8 -0.56 15.32 0.94
N ARG A 9 0.77 15.36 1.12
CA ARG A 9 1.68 15.95 0.12
C ARG A 9 1.75 15.11 -1.16
N ILE A 10 1.81 13.79 -1.04
CA ILE A 10 1.85 12.87 -2.18
C ILE A 10 0.55 12.98 -3.00
N GLU A 11 -0.62 12.87 -2.36
CA GLU A 11 -1.92 12.95 -3.03
C GLU A 11 -2.13 14.32 -3.69
N SER A 12 -1.76 15.40 -2.99
CA SER A 12 -1.83 16.76 -3.54
C SER A 12 -0.95 16.93 -4.78
N TRP A 13 0.27 16.40 -4.74
CA TRP A 13 1.16 16.46 -5.89
C TRP A 13 0.66 15.57 -7.05
N LEU A 14 0.23 14.35 -6.77
CA LEU A 14 -0.24 13.39 -7.78
C LEU A 14 -1.51 13.87 -8.47
N SER A 15 -2.51 14.34 -7.71
CA SER A 15 -3.76 14.85 -8.27
C SER A 15 -3.55 16.00 -9.26
N LYS A 16 -2.52 16.84 -9.04
CA LYS A 16 -2.19 17.97 -9.92
C LYS A 16 -1.26 17.60 -11.08
N ASN A 17 -0.24 16.77 -10.83
CA ASN A 17 0.87 16.59 -11.77
C ASN A 17 0.88 15.23 -12.46
N ALA A 18 0.27 14.21 -11.86
CA ALA A 18 0.23 12.84 -12.37
C ALA A 18 -1.13 12.19 -12.05
N PRO A 19 -2.25 12.74 -12.55
CA PRO A 19 -3.59 12.28 -12.18
C PRO A 19 -3.84 10.83 -12.61
N ASP A 20 -3.13 10.34 -13.62
CA ASP A 20 -3.22 8.96 -14.08
C ASP A 20 -2.59 7.99 -13.08
N VAL A 21 -1.47 8.38 -12.46
CA VAL A 21 -0.83 7.65 -11.36
C VAL A 21 -1.69 7.72 -10.10
N PHE A 22 -2.26 8.90 -9.80
CA PHE A 22 -3.18 9.06 -8.67
C PHE A 22 -4.35 8.07 -8.75
N ARG A 23 -4.92 7.86 -9.94
CA ARG A 23 -6.01 6.90 -10.17
C ARG A 23 -5.60 5.43 -9.99
N GLN A 24 -4.30 5.12 -9.97
CA GLN A 24 -3.82 3.77 -9.69
C GLN A 24 -3.67 3.49 -8.19
N LEU A 25 -3.74 4.50 -7.32
CA LEU A 25 -3.75 4.25 -5.89
C LEU A 25 -5.07 3.61 -5.48
N ASN A 26 -5.00 2.49 -4.78
CA ASN A 26 -6.20 1.81 -4.31
C ASN A 26 -6.85 2.62 -3.18
N LYS A 27 -8.13 2.36 -2.93
CA LYS A 27 -8.81 2.86 -1.73
C LYS A 27 -8.09 2.35 -0.47
N PRO A 28 -8.26 3.04 0.68
CA PRO A 28 -7.88 2.51 1.98
C PRO A 28 -8.32 1.06 2.19
N ILE A 29 -7.63 0.35 3.09
CA ILE A 29 -8.13 -0.92 3.62
C ILE A 29 -9.53 -0.75 4.22
N SER A 30 -10.35 -1.80 4.14
CA SER A 30 -11.73 -1.72 4.63
C SER A 30 -11.83 -1.84 6.15
N SER A 31 -10.85 -2.51 6.78
CA SER A 31 -10.77 -2.65 8.24
C SER A 31 -9.34 -2.89 8.71
N ILE A 32 -9.06 -2.57 9.99
CA ILE A 32 -7.77 -2.86 10.63
C ILE A 32 -7.53 -4.37 10.78
N ASP A 33 -8.61 -5.16 10.93
CA ASP A 33 -8.54 -6.62 11.05
C ASP A 33 -7.90 -7.29 9.83
N GLU A 34 -7.92 -6.65 8.65
CA GLU A 34 -7.20 -7.15 7.46
C GLU A 34 -5.69 -7.20 7.69
N LEU A 35 -5.12 -6.17 8.34
CA LEU A 35 -3.69 -6.14 8.66
C LEU A 35 -3.35 -7.23 9.67
N ASP A 36 -4.18 -7.44 10.69
CA ASP A 36 -3.93 -8.44 11.72
C ASP A 36 -3.95 -9.87 11.16
N LYS A 37 -4.86 -10.15 10.22
CA LYS A 37 -4.90 -11.42 9.49
C LYS A 37 -3.63 -11.65 8.68
N ILE A 38 -3.17 -10.63 7.97
CA ILE A 38 -1.97 -10.72 7.12
C ILE A 38 -0.72 -10.90 7.96
N GLU A 39 -0.56 -10.12 9.02
CA GLU A 39 0.53 -10.27 9.97
C GLU A 39 0.58 -11.66 10.60
N THR A 40 -0.58 -12.25 10.88
CA THR A 40 -0.68 -13.63 11.38
C THR A 40 -0.20 -14.64 10.34
N ILE A 41 -0.60 -14.49 9.07
CA ILE A 41 -0.17 -15.38 7.97
C ILE A 41 1.33 -15.25 7.71
N LEU A 42 1.86 -14.02 7.75
CA LEU A 42 3.28 -13.73 7.56
C LEU A 42 4.13 -14.16 8.76
N GLY A 43 3.53 -14.34 9.94
CA GLY A 43 4.28 -14.56 11.18
C GLY A 43 5.11 -13.35 11.61
N ALA A 44 4.74 -12.15 11.17
CA ALA A 44 5.47 -10.91 11.39
C ALA A 44 4.52 -9.74 11.62
N LYS A 45 4.96 -8.72 12.36
CA LYS A 45 4.19 -7.49 12.61
C LYS A 45 4.69 -6.36 11.71
N PHE A 46 3.76 -5.65 11.09
CA PHE A 46 4.10 -4.42 10.39
C PHE A 46 4.45 -3.33 11.40
N LEU A 47 5.41 -2.48 11.03
CA LEU A 47 5.70 -1.28 11.80
C LEU A 47 4.44 -0.39 11.84
N PRO A 48 4.22 0.39 12.91
CA PRO A 48 3.06 1.29 13.00
C PRO A 48 2.91 2.22 11.79
N SER A 49 4.03 2.73 11.25
CA SER A 49 4.03 3.57 10.05
C SER A 49 3.57 2.84 8.78
N VAL A 50 3.88 1.55 8.66
CA VAL A 50 3.41 0.72 7.54
C VAL A 50 1.91 0.49 7.67
N ARG A 51 1.42 0.17 8.88
CA ARG A 51 -0.02 0.04 9.14
C ARG A 51 -0.77 1.32 8.80
N GLU A 52 -0.25 2.47 9.23
CA GLU A 52 -0.82 3.78 8.94
C GLU A 52 -0.88 4.04 7.42
N ALA A 53 0.16 3.71 6.66
CA ALA A 53 0.16 3.88 5.20
C ALA A 53 -1.01 3.15 4.51
N TYR A 54 -1.32 1.92 4.95
CA TYR A 54 -2.44 1.14 4.39
C TYR A 54 -3.82 1.73 4.72
N THR A 55 -3.92 2.64 5.70
CA THR A 55 -5.16 3.41 5.97
C THR A 55 -5.39 4.56 4.99
N PHE A 56 -4.37 4.97 4.23
CA PHE A 56 -4.50 5.95 3.14
C PHE A 56 -4.77 5.26 1.81
N HIS A 57 -3.96 4.26 1.46
CA HIS A 57 -4.13 3.49 0.24
C HIS A 57 -3.74 2.03 0.45
N ASN A 58 -4.55 1.09 -0.04
CA ASN A 58 -4.19 -0.33 -0.04
C ASN A 58 -3.25 -0.65 -1.22
N GLY A 59 -2.07 -0.04 -1.23
CA GLY A 59 -1.14 -0.13 -2.34
C GLY A 59 -1.70 0.45 -3.65
N GLU A 60 -1.24 -0.11 -4.75
CA GLU A 60 -1.58 0.30 -6.11
C GLU A 60 -2.31 -0.82 -6.87
N SER A 61 -3.06 -0.45 -7.90
CA SER A 61 -3.73 -1.39 -8.82
C SER A 61 -2.71 -2.34 -9.47
N THR A 62 -3.17 -3.48 -9.99
CA THR A 62 -2.32 -4.43 -10.75
C THR A 62 -1.75 -3.82 -12.03
N GLU A 63 -2.44 -2.83 -12.59
CA GLU A 63 -2.05 -2.13 -13.82
C GLU A 63 -1.09 -0.96 -13.54
N SER A 64 -0.78 -0.68 -12.27
CA SER A 64 0.14 0.40 -11.95
C SER A 64 1.55 0.11 -12.45
N LYS A 65 2.17 1.13 -13.05
CA LYS A 65 3.59 1.13 -13.41
C LYS A 65 4.51 1.34 -12.20
N GLY A 66 3.95 1.54 -11.01
CA GLY A 66 4.67 1.73 -9.76
C GLY A 66 4.92 3.20 -9.43
N LEU A 67 4.52 3.60 -8.22
CA LEU A 67 4.64 4.96 -7.72
C LEU A 67 6.10 5.38 -7.51
N PHE A 68 6.97 4.45 -7.11
CA PHE A 68 8.33 4.74 -6.68
C PHE A 68 9.36 4.20 -7.66
N GLY A 69 9.67 4.96 -8.71
CA GLY A 69 10.72 4.59 -9.67
C GLY A 69 10.45 3.25 -10.37
N GLY A 70 9.18 2.93 -10.62
CA GLY A 70 8.76 1.66 -11.20
C GLY A 70 8.44 0.56 -10.19
N TRP A 71 8.71 0.78 -8.90
CA TRP A 71 8.33 -0.18 -7.86
C TRP A 71 6.89 0.03 -7.45
N ARG A 72 6.12 -1.04 -7.55
CA ARG A 72 4.72 -1.06 -7.16
C ARG A 72 4.59 -1.32 -5.67
N TRP A 73 3.89 -0.42 -4.99
CA TRP A 73 3.44 -0.64 -3.62
C TRP A 73 2.29 -1.64 -3.64
N LEU A 74 2.54 -2.82 -3.06
CA LEU A 74 1.64 -3.95 -3.20
C LEU A 74 0.37 -3.77 -2.35
N PRO A 75 -0.81 -4.12 -2.90
CA PRO A 75 -1.99 -4.32 -2.08
C PRO A 75 -1.77 -5.52 -1.16
N LEU A 76 -2.40 -5.46 0.00
CA LEU A 76 -2.28 -6.43 1.08
C LEU A 76 -2.45 -7.90 0.64
N TYR A 77 -3.40 -8.18 -0.26
CA TYR A 77 -3.64 -9.54 -0.75
C TYR A 77 -2.45 -10.10 -1.57
N GLU A 78 -1.73 -9.26 -2.30
CA GLU A 78 -0.58 -9.70 -3.10
C GLU A 78 0.66 -9.97 -2.25
N ILE A 79 0.78 -9.33 -1.08
CA ILE A 79 1.86 -9.63 -0.14
C ILE A 79 1.78 -11.10 0.28
N ILE A 80 0.58 -11.59 0.56
CA ILE A 80 0.35 -12.99 0.91
C ILE A 80 0.68 -13.92 -0.25
N GLN A 81 0.16 -13.63 -1.44
CA GLN A 81 0.42 -14.44 -2.63
C GLN A 81 1.92 -14.62 -2.90
N ARG A 82 2.69 -13.53 -2.84
CA ARG A 82 4.14 -13.57 -3.08
C ARG A 82 4.92 -14.26 -1.96
N ASN A 83 4.45 -14.15 -0.72
CA ASN A 83 5.07 -14.85 0.40
C ASN A 83 4.93 -16.38 0.26
N ASP A 84 3.81 -16.86 -0.29
CA ASP A 84 3.61 -18.29 -0.55
C ASP A 84 4.47 -18.79 -1.72
N GLU A 85 4.66 -17.96 -2.76
CA GLU A 85 5.57 -18.27 -3.88
C GLU A 85 7.03 -18.42 -3.43
N GLN A 86 7.48 -17.65 -2.43
CA GLN A 86 8.87 -17.71 -1.93
C GLN A 86 9.16 -18.91 -1.03
N LYS A 87 8.12 -19.60 -0.54
CA LYS A 87 8.27 -20.78 0.34
C LYS A 87 8.37 -22.09 -0.44
N ASN A 88 8.10 -22.06 -1.75
CA ASN A 88 8.21 -23.21 -2.67
C ASN A 88 9.50 -23.14 -3.49
#